data_AF-A0A2X2T4Y6-F1
#
_entry.id   AF-A0A2X2T4Y6-F1
#
_cell.length_a   1.000
_cell.length_b   1.000
_cell.length_c   1.000
_cell.angle_alpha   90.00
_cell.angle_beta   90.00
_cell.angle_gamma   90.00
#
_symmetry.space_group_name_H-M   'P 1'
#
loop_
_entity.id
_entity.type
_entity.pdbx_description
1 polymer ?
#
loop_
_entity_poly.entity_id
_entity_poly.type
_entity_poly.pdbx_seq_one_letter_code
_entity_poly.pdbx_strand_id
1 'polypeptide(L)' 'MKKVAIIGAGPTGIYTLLALVKSTPPLAISIYEQAREAGIGMPYSNEENSRMMAGEYRQY' A
#
# COMPACT_ATOMS: atom_id res chain seq x y z
N MET A 1 -13.10 20.91 0.81
CA MET A 1 -12.09 19.86 1.09
C MET A 1 -12.45 18.63 0.27
N LYS A 2 -11.56 18.14 -0.60
CA LYS A 2 -11.84 16.96 -1.43
C LYS A 2 -11.62 15.69 -0.59
N LYS A 3 -12.41 14.64 -0.86
CA LYS A 3 -12.37 13.35 -0.16
C LYS A 3 -11.88 12.26 -1.10
N VAL A 4 -10.97 11.41 -0.62
CA VAL A 4 -10.40 10.29 -1.38
C VAL A 4 -10.47 9.03 -0.53
N ALA A 5 -10.91 7.93 -1.13
CA ALA A 5 -10.85 6.61 -0.52
C ALA A 5 -9.81 5.75 -1.26
N ILE A 6 -8.92 5.11 -0.52
CA ILE A 6 -7.97 4.11 -1.01
C ILE A 6 -8.50 2.74 -0.57
N ILE A 7 -8.77 1.85 -1.53
CA ILE A 7 -9.23 0.48 -1.28
C ILE A 7 -8.04 -0.46 -1.50
N GLY A 8 -7.62 -1.13 -0.42
CA GLY A 8 -6.39 -1.91 -0.35
C GLY A 8 -5.22 -1.08 0.17
N ALA A 9 -4.57 -1.58 1.22
CA ALA A 9 -3.39 -1.00 1.85
C ALA A 9 -2.12 -1.82 1.58
N GLY A 10 -2.07 -2.56 0.47
CA GLY A 10 -0.81 -3.13 -0.04
C GLY A 10 0.17 -2.04 -0.49
N PRO A 11 1.35 -2.39 -1.05
CA PRO A 11 2.37 -1.41 -1.38
C PRO A 11 1.89 -0.28 -2.30
N THR A 12 1.09 -0.58 -3.32
CA THR A 12 0.47 0.45 -4.18
C THR A 12 -0.40 1.42 -3.38
N GLY A 13 -1.22 0.92 -2.44
CA GLY A 13 -2.08 1.75 -1.59
C GLY A 13 -1.26 2.68 -0.69
N ILE A 14 -0.18 2.16 -0.10
CA ILE A 14 0.72 2.92 0.77
C ILE A 14 1.50 3.98 -0.03
N TYR A 15 2.03 3.66 -1.20
CA TYR A 15 2.71 4.65 -2.04
C TYR A 15 1.76 5.71 -2.60
N THR A 16 0.51 5.32 -2.90
CA THR A 16 -0.54 6.26 -3.27
C THR A 16 -0.82 7.22 -2.12
N LEU A 17 -0.96 6.71 -0.88
CA LEU A 17 -1.09 7.55 0.31
C LEU A 17 0.09 8.52 0.44
N LEU A 18 1.33 8.03 0.32
CA LEU A 18 2.55 8.85 0.43
C LEU A 18 2.57 10.03 -0.55
N ALA A 19 2.05 9.85 -1.76
CA ALA A 19 1.90 10.93 -2.72
C ALA A 19 0.77 11.90 -2.33
N LEU A 20 -0.39 11.38 -1.95
CA LEU A 20 -1.58 12.17 -1.66
C LEU A 20 -1.48 13.00 -0.38
N VAL A 21 -0.76 12.55 0.64
CA VAL A 21 -0.56 13.32 1.88
C VAL A 21 0.25 14.60 1.67
N LYS A 22 1.01 14.67 0.57
CA LYS A 22 1.80 15.86 0.19
C LYS A 22 1.01 16.86 -0.66
N SER A 23 -0.24 16.54 -1.01
CA SER A 23 -1.04 17.37 -1.90
C SER A 23 -1.44 18.70 -1.26
N THR A 24 -1.52 19.74 -2.10
CA THR A 24 -2.07 21.05 -1.74
C THR A 24 -3.14 21.39 -2.76
N PRO A 25 -4.38 21.71 -2.34
CA PRO A 25 -4.86 21.81 -0.96
C PRO A 25 -4.97 20.43 -0.26
N PRO A 26 -4.99 20.37 1.09
CA PRO A 26 -5.12 19.12 1.83
C PRO A 26 -6.37 18.31 1.46
N LEU A 27 -6.21 16.98 1.48
CA LEU A 27 -7.26 16.00 1.20
C LEU A 27 -7.70 15.30 2.48
N ALA A 28 -8.99 14.98 2.57
CA ALA A 28 -9.50 14.02 3.56
C ALA A 28 -9.37 12.61 2.95
N ILE A 29 -8.51 11.78 3.52
CA ILE A 29 -8.17 10.45 2.98
C ILE A 29 -8.65 9.36 3.94
N SER A 30 -9.36 8.36 3.41
CA SER A 30 -9.73 7.14 4.14
C SER A 30 -9.11 5.93 3.45
N ILE A 31 -8.63 4.97 4.23
CA ILE A 31 -7.99 3.74 3.73
C ILE A 31 -8.77 2.55 4.27
N TYR A 32 -9.07 1.59 3.42
CA TYR A 32 -9.77 0.35 3.77
C TYR A 32 -8.90 -0.84 3.38
N GLU A 33 -8.67 -1.75 4.33
CA GLU A 33 -7.91 -2.98 4.13
C GLU A 33 -8.70 -4.14 4.76
N GLN A 34 -8.75 -5.26 4.05
CA GLN A 34 -9.42 -6.47 4.53
C GLN A 34 -8.54 -7.26 5.49
N ALA A 35 -7.22 -7.19 5.30
CA ALA A 35 -6.24 -7.85 6.14
C ALA A 35 -6.08 -7.10 7.47
N ARG A 36 -5.53 -7.82 8.46
CA ARG A 36 -5.18 -7.23 9.76
C ARG A 36 -4.02 -6.24 9.66
N GLU A 37 -3.15 -6.42 8.66
CA GLU A 37 -1.89 -5.67 8.52
C GLU A 37 -1.80 -5.05 7.11
N ALA A 38 -1.46 -3.76 7.07
CA ALA A 38 -1.18 -3.06 5.83
C ALA A 38 0.23 -3.39 5.29
N GLY A 39 0.41 -3.29 3.98
CA GLY A 39 1.71 -3.40 3.32
C GLY A 39 2.08 -4.82 2.90
N ILE A 40 1.33 -5.83 3.33
CA ILE A 40 1.64 -7.23 3.01
C ILE A 40 1.34 -7.56 1.54
N GLY A 41 0.50 -6.79 0.82
CA GLY A 41 0.31 -7.02 -0.63
C GLY A 41 -0.24 -8.42 -0.97
N MET A 42 -0.36 -8.72 -2.26
CA MET A 42 -0.74 -10.04 -2.75
C MET A 42 0.46 -10.70 -3.46
N PRO A 43 0.66 -12.02 -3.30
CA PRO A 43 -0.16 -12.94 -2.51
C PRO A 43 0.08 -12.74 -1.01
N TYR A 44 -0.97 -12.84 -0.21
CA TYR A 44 -0.94 -12.65 1.25
C TYR A 44 -0.18 -13.76 2.00
N SER A 45 0.73 -14.48 1.32
CA SER A 45 1.64 -15.45 1.89
C SER A 45 3.06 -14.90 1.84
N ASN A 46 3.77 -14.99 2.96
CA ASN A 46 5.16 -14.54 3.05
C ASN A 46 6.08 -15.25 2.03
N GLU A 47 5.72 -16.47 1.59
CA GLU A 47 6.49 -17.25 0.61
C GLU A 47 6.42 -16.68 -0.81
N GLU A 48 5.28 -16.14 -1.21
CA GLU A 48 4.99 -15.82 -2.61
C GLU A 48 5.19 -14.31 -2.89
N ASN A 49 4.98 -13.49 -1.85
CA ASN A 49 5.20 -12.05 -1.88
C ASN A 49 6.69 -11.65 -2.00
N SER A 50 7.59 -12.56 -1.60
CA SER A 50 9.04 -12.37 -1.65
C SER A 50 9.63 -12.37 -3.06
N ARG A 51 8.92 -12.93 -4.06
CA ARG A 51 9.45 -13.07 -5.43
C ARG A 51 8.86 -12.10 -6.43
N MET A 52 7.57 -11.80 -6.34
CA MET A 52 6.89 -10.99 -7.37
C MET A 52 6.80 -9.51 -7.04
N MET A 53 6.84 -9.11 -5.75
CA MET A 53 6.65 -7.71 -5.38
C MET A 53 7.92 -7.01 -4.91
N ALA A 54 8.86 -7.74 -4.29
CA ALA A 54 10.22 -7.30 -4.10
C ALA A 54 11.08 -7.96 -5.19
N GLY A 55 11.55 -7.20 -6.18
CA GLY A 55 12.63 -7.67 -7.04
C GLY A 55 13.75 -8.23 -6.16
N GLU A 56 14.24 -9.41 -6.51
CA GLU A 56 15.27 -10.20 -5.84
C GLU A 56 16.24 -9.38 -4.96
N TYR A 57 16.05 -9.42 -3.65
CA TYR A 57 17.10 -9.05 -2.69
C TYR A 57 17.20 -10.14 -1.62
N ARG A 58 17.76 -11.29 -2.00
CA ARG A 58 18.45 -12.20 -1.08
C ARG A 58 19.35 -13.16 -1.85
N GLN A 59 20.54 -12.66 -2.20
CA GLN A 59 21.73 -13.49 -2.31
C GLN A 59 22.59 -13.21 -1.08
N TYR A 60 22.31 -13.95 0.00
CA TYR A 60 23.24 -14.26 1.08
C TYR A 60 22.88 -15.66 1.59
#